data_AF-A0A8S2RRH7-F1
#
_entry.id   AF-A0A8S2RRH7-F1
#
_cell.length_a   1.000
_cell.length_b   1.000
_cell.length_c   1.000
_cell.angle_alpha   90.00
_cell.angle_beta   90.00
_cell.angle_gamma   90.00
#
_symmetry.space_group_name_H-M   'P 1'
#
loop_
_entity.id
_entity.type
_entity.pdbx_description
1 polymer ?
#
loop_
_entity_poly.entity_id
_entity_poly.type
_entity_poly.pdbx_seq_one_letter_code
_entity_poly.pdbx_strand_id
1 'polypeptide(L)'
;MSTYLRDLTRVVLSSSDSLQADIQRIQVLQKSGNDQSPFALLTKRLIESNEQMRAQVSKINRLVPQEDDKNRSLVLDSNSISSIESSIRNLDRLTKTFHEICSGLTTQILLLSDANDRVSTQDIENIAYQACDKIYKKEDSGPYESLRDSMHETVSTLSNISDSLETGSFDSTVPPEQNAKQSIYVIAEQFKTSINEADLIRSKLELKEEEILEIKKMLKLKHDELSELNIRLSLNEKKIDTLQKELEEKDNKHKQTLEEIKVDGQKKIKQCEEAMAVLQNDNEQLEHEKSALKERLKQLTKNKLVDDLMQKKIGGTLKPTGSLNSSSDGIVSPQCQLPSPSVGDGNLMSTASEQEISALRNTVRHLKEEIWHLKMSRSSVELTKLEQPASATNINEIADIYKTSTLLLNDLFSSIASYKITGENVAAKHEIIRSKMKLVDQTANNLNTRLYQCQSNITPGSMIETKMKTFSNPDFSKSLTADRLLAAEIQLPGGGGGGELNITQEQYRTIMRQAIGCV
;
A
#
# COMPACT_ATOMS: atom_id res chain seq x y z
N MET A 1 -22.10 32.89 -32.75
CA MET A 1 -21.59 31.91 -33.75
C MET A 1 -20.17 32.20 -34.21
N SER A 2 -19.82 33.41 -34.65
CA SER A 2 -18.43 33.72 -35.05
C SER A 2 -17.40 33.44 -33.94
N THR A 3 -17.73 33.74 -32.67
CA THR A 3 -16.88 33.39 -31.51
C THR A 3 -16.66 31.88 -31.37
N TYR A 4 -17.72 31.08 -31.53
CA TYR A 4 -17.64 29.62 -31.45
C TYR A 4 -16.69 29.03 -32.50
N LEU A 5 -16.74 29.51 -33.75
CA LEU A 5 -15.82 29.06 -34.81
C LEU A 5 -14.37 29.53 -34.59
N ARG A 6 -14.17 30.69 -33.95
CA ARG A 6 -12.82 31.14 -33.55
C ARG A 6 -12.26 30.29 -32.42
N ASP A 7 -13.07 29.90 -31.45
CA ASP A 7 -12.64 29.02 -30.37
C ASP A 7 -12.35 27.61 -30.91
N LEU A 8 -13.17 27.10 -31.83
CA LEU A 8 -12.87 25.88 -32.59
C LEU A 8 -11.50 25.97 -33.27
N THR A 9 -11.24 27.08 -33.98
CA THR A 9 -9.96 27.31 -34.66
C THR A 9 -8.80 27.25 -33.66
N ARG A 10 -8.92 27.90 -32.50
CA ARG A 10 -7.89 27.87 -31.45
C ARG A 10 -7.65 26.46 -30.90
N VAL A 11 -8.73 25.73 -30.59
CA VAL A 11 -8.63 24.35 -30.10
C VAL A 11 -7.94 23.46 -31.11
N VAL A 12 -8.33 23.52 -32.38
CA VAL A 12 -7.72 22.68 -33.42
C VAL A 12 -6.26 23.03 -33.66
N LEU A 13 -5.89 24.31 -33.69
CA LEU A 13 -4.48 24.71 -33.82
C LEU A 13 -3.64 24.23 -32.62
N SER A 14 -4.13 24.43 -31.40
CA SER A 14 -3.43 23.98 -30.18
C SER A 14 -3.24 22.46 -30.16
N SER A 15 -4.29 21.69 -30.50
CA SER A 15 -4.19 20.23 -30.59
C SER A 15 -3.26 19.79 -31.72
N SER A 16 -3.27 20.51 -32.85
CA SER A 16 -2.37 20.25 -33.97
C SER A 16 -0.91 20.47 -33.62
N ASP A 17 -0.59 21.49 -32.80
CA ASP A 17 0.76 21.73 -32.27
C ASP A 17 1.19 20.61 -31.32
N SER A 18 0.30 20.21 -30.40
CA SER A 18 0.57 19.09 -29.48
C SER A 18 0.82 17.78 -30.23
N LEU A 19 -0.05 17.45 -31.20
CA LEU A 19 0.09 16.26 -32.03
C LEU A 19 1.39 16.27 -32.82
N GLN A 20 1.75 17.40 -33.41
CA GLN A 20 3.00 17.52 -34.17
C GLN A 20 4.21 17.26 -33.26
N ALA A 21 4.24 17.86 -32.07
CA ALA A 21 5.32 17.70 -31.11
C ALA A 21 5.46 16.24 -30.64
N ASP A 22 4.34 15.58 -30.32
CA ASP A 22 4.35 14.18 -29.88
C ASP A 22 4.77 13.23 -31.00
N ILE A 23 4.27 13.43 -32.24
CA ILE A 23 4.71 12.62 -33.38
C ILE A 23 6.21 12.79 -33.65
N GLN A 24 6.73 14.02 -33.59
CA GLN A 24 8.17 14.28 -33.75
C GLN A 24 8.98 13.61 -32.64
N ARG A 25 8.49 13.61 -31.41
CA ARG A 25 9.14 12.93 -30.28
C ARG A 25 9.23 11.43 -30.54
N ILE A 26 8.15 10.79 -31.00
CA ILE A 26 8.15 9.36 -31.35
C ILE A 26 9.18 9.06 -32.44
N GLN A 27 9.25 9.90 -33.48
CA GLN A 27 10.20 9.74 -34.59
C GLN A 27 11.66 9.82 -34.13
N VAL A 28 11.99 10.73 -33.21
CA VAL A 28 13.35 10.85 -32.64
C VAL A 28 13.73 9.60 -31.83
N LEU A 29 12.78 9.02 -31.11
CA LEU A 29 12.99 7.87 -30.23
C LEU A 29 13.07 6.53 -30.99
N GLN A 30 12.65 6.51 -32.26
CA GLN A 30 12.69 5.33 -33.10
C GLN A 30 14.13 5.04 -33.61
N LYS A 31 14.51 3.75 -33.63
CA LYS A 31 15.84 3.31 -34.08
C LYS A 31 16.17 3.74 -35.52
N SER A 32 17.35 4.35 -35.72
CA SER A 32 17.85 4.80 -37.02
C SER A 32 17.86 3.64 -38.04
N GLY A 33 17.15 3.80 -39.15
CA GLY A 33 17.04 2.78 -40.20
C GLY A 33 15.65 2.13 -40.34
N ASN A 34 14.66 2.51 -39.53
CA ASN A 34 13.31 1.95 -39.60
C ASN A 34 12.22 2.88 -40.18
N ASP A 35 12.62 3.78 -41.07
CA ASP A 35 11.76 4.75 -41.76
C ASP A 35 10.65 4.13 -42.63
N GLN A 36 10.70 2.81 -42.83
CA GLN A 36 9.78 1.99 -43.61
C GLN A 36 8.87 1.09 -42.75
N SER A 37 8.95 1.18 -41.42
CA SER A 37 8.00 0.46 -40.58
C SER A 37 6.56 0.91 -40.81
N PRO A 38 5.56 0.02 -40.70
CA PRO A 38 4.15 0.39 -40.88
C PRO A 38 3.73 1.54 -39.97
N PHE A 39 4.19 1.55 -38.72
CA PHE A 39 3.92 2.63 -37.78
C PHE A 39 4.63 3.95 -38.15
N ALA A 40 5.88 3.90 -38.66
CA ALA A 40 6.55 5.11 -39.17
C ALA A 40 5.81 5.69 -40.40
N LEU A 41 5.30 4.84 -41.29
CA LEU A 41 4.49 5.28 -42.42
C LEU A 41 3.16 5.91 -41.96
N LEU A 42 2.52 5.34 -40.94
CA LEU A 42 1.32 5.90 -40.33
C LEU A 42 1.59 7.31 -39.77
N THR A 43 2.66 7.49 -38.97
CA THR A 43 3.00 8.79 -38.39
C THR A 43 3.31 9.85 -39.45
N LYS A 44 4.03 9.49 -40.54
CA LYS A 44 4.26 10.39 -41.68
C LYS A 44 2.94 10.84 -42.32
N ARG A 45 2.02 9.91 -42.57
CA ARG A 45 0.71 10.22 -43.15
C ARG A 45 -0.15 11.08 -42.22
N LEU A 46 -0.03 10.88 -40.92
CA LEU A 46 -0.72 11.70 -39.92
C LEU A 46 -0.14 13.11 -39.84
N ILE A 47 1.17 13.31 -40.05
CA ILE A 47 1.76 14.67 -40.19
C ILE A 47 1.17 15.37 -41.42
N GLU A 48 1.12 14.72 -42.57
CA GLU A 48 0.52 15.29 -43.79
C GLU A 48 -0.95 15.68 -43.57
N SER A 49 -1.71 14.82 -42.89
CA SER A 49 -3.11 15.08 -42.53
C SER A 49 -3.25 16.22 -41.51
N ASN A 50 -2.30 16.34 -40.58
CA ASN A 50 -2.23 17.42 -39.60
C ASN A 50 -1.96 18.77 -40.27
N GLU A 51 -1.10 18.81 -41.29
CA GLU A 51 -0.87 20.00 -42.11
C GLU A 51 -2.11 20.39 -42.93
N GLN A 52 -2.80 19.41 -43.51
CA GLN A 52 -4.09 19.64 -44.17
C GLN A 52 -5.12 20.23 -43.21
N MET A 53 -5.22 19.69 -41.99
CA MET A 53 -6.07 20.22 -40.94
C MET A 53 -5.75 21.69 -40.63
N ARG A 54 -4.46 22.04 -40.46
CA ARG A 54 -4.03 23.44 -40.25
C ARG A 54 -4.41 24.36 -41.41
N ALA A 55 -4.28 23.88 -42.64
CA ALA A 55 -4.64 24.65 -43.83
C ALA A 55 -6.15 24.95 -43.85
N GLN A 56 -6.99 23.96 -43.55
CA GLN A 56 -8.44 24.15 -43.47
C GLN A 56 -8.84 25.11 -42.36
N VAL A 57 -8.23 24.98 -41.18
CA VAL A 57 -8.50 25.87 -40.05
C VAL A 57 -8.05 27.31 -40.33
N SER A 58 -6.92 27.49 -41.00
CA SER A 58 -6.48 28.82 -41.44
C SER A 58 -7.45 29.44 -42.45
N LYS A 59 -8.00 28.62 -43.36
CA LYS A 59 -9.04 29.03 -44.32
C LYS A 59 -10.32 29.42 -43.58
N ILE A 60 -10.79 28.63 -42.61
CA ILE A 60 -11.94 28.94 -41.75
C ILE A 60 -11.70 30.27 -41.02
N ASN A 61 -10.55 30.44 -40.36
CA ASN A 61 -10.25 31.65 -39.59
C ASN A 61 -10.26 32.92 -40.44
N ARG A 62 -9.86 32.82 -41.72
CA ARG A 62 -9.93 33.93 -42.69
C ARG A 62 -11.36 34.22 -43.15
N LEU A 63 -12.21 33.20 -43.24
CA LEU A 63 -13.59 33.31 -43.73
C LEU A 63 -14.59 33.71 -42.66
N VAL A 64 -14.28 33.51 -41.37
CA VAL A 64 -15.12 33.93 -40.25
C VAL A 64 -15.07 35.46 -40.12
N PRO A 65 -16.21 36.16 -40.04
CA PRO A 65 -16.27 37.62 -39.88
C PRO A 65 -15.41 38.11 -38.72
N GLN A 66 -14.61 39.15 -38.94
CA GLN A 66 -13.83 39.81 -37.88
C GLN A 66 -14.73 40.74 -37.06
N GLU A 67 -14.30 41.19 -35.88
CA GLU A 67 -15.17 41.94 -34.94
C GLU A 67 -15.73 43.26 -35.51
N ASP A 68 -15.15 43.74 -36.60
CA ASP A 68 -15.58 44.95 -37.32
C ASP A 68 -16.65 44.69 -38.41
N ASP A 69 -16.90 43.43 -38.80
CA ASP A 69 -17.86 43.06 -39.85
C ASP A 69 -19.29 42.94 -39.30
N LYS A 70 -19.93 44.08 -39.03
CA LYS A 70 -21.31 44.14 -38.50
C LYS A 70 -22.39 43.62 -39.45
N ASN A 71 -22.07 43.39 -40.72
CA ASN A 71 -23.03 43.09 -41.78
C ASN A 71 -23.16 41.59 -42.13
N ARG A 72 -22.32 40.72 -41.56
CA ARG A 72 -22.32 39.29 -41.88
C ARG A 72 -22.57 38.47 -40.61
N SER A 73 -23.78 37.93 -40.48
CA SER A 73 -24.16 37.06 -39.36
C SER A 73 -24.19 35.60 -39.81
N LEU A 74 -23.36 34.77 -39.17
CA LEU A 74 -23.27 33.33 -39.42
C LEU A 74 -24.29 32.55 -38.60
N VAL A 75 -24.99 31.62 -39.24
CA VAL A 75 -25.87 30.64 -38.60
C VAL A 75 -25.41 29.25 -39.00
N LEU A 76 -24.98 28.45 -38.02
CA LEU A 76 -24.71 27.03 -38.22
C LEU A 76 -25.95 26.22 -37.89
N ASP A 77 -26.22 25.19 -38.69
CA ASP A 77 -27.27 24.23 -38.44
C ASP A 77 -26.84 23.20 -37.36
N SER A 78 -27.82 22.50 -36.80
CA SER A 78 -27.59 21.52 -35.73
C SER A 78 -26.67 20.38 -36.17
N ASN A 79 -26.68 19.99 -37.45
CA ASN A 79 -25.82 18.90 -37.92
C ASN A 79 -24.36 19.36 -37.96
N SER A 80 -24.09 20.56 -38.51
CA SER A 80 -22.74 21.14 -38.49
C SER A 80 -22.17 21.27 -37.08
N ILE A 81 -22.99 21.69 -36.10
CA ILE A 81 -22.56 21.76 -34.69
C ILE A 81 -22.20 20.37 -34.17
N SER A 82 -23.06 19.36 -34.41
CA SER A 82 -22.80 17.99 -33.96
C SER A 82 -21.56 17.36 -34.61
N SER A 83 -21.30 17.65 -35.90
CA SER A 83 -20.10 17.23 -36.61
C SER A 83 -18.85 17.90 -36.03
N ILE A 84 -18.91 19.19 -35.72
CA ILE A 84 -17.82 19.92 -35.04
C ILE A 84 -17.51 19.28 -33.70
N GLU A 85 -18.52 19.02 -32.87
CA GLU A 85 -18.31 18.38 -31.56
C GLU A 85 -17.71 16.98 -31.69
N SER A 86 -18.14 16.21 -32.69
CA SER A 86 -17.58 14.88 -32.99
C SER A 86 -16.11 14.98 -33.40
N SER A 87 -15.77 15.95 -34.25
CA SER A 87 -14.40 16.23 -34.66
C SER A 87 -13.51 16.64 -33.48
N ILE A 88 -14.01 17.48 -32.56
CA ILE A 88 -13.26 17.84 -31.34
C ILE A 88 -13.01 16.60 -30.47
N ARG A 89 -14.00 15.71 -30.30
CA ARG A 89 -13.83 14.46 -29.56
C ARG A 89 -12.78 13.54 -30.20
N ASN A 90 -12.78 13.42 -31.53
CA ASN A 90 -11.78 12.64 -32.26
C ASN A 90 -10.39 13.23 -32.12
N LEU A 91 -10.27 14.57 -32.15
CA LEU A 91 -9.01 15.26 -31.98
C LEU A 91 -8.46 15.16 -30.54
N ASP A 92 -9.32 15.21 -29.52
CA ASP A 92 -8.97 14.95 -28.13
C ASP A 92 -8.45 13.51 -27.94
N ARG A 93 -9.15 12.52 -28.52
CA ARG A 93 -8.69 11.11 -28.50
C ARG A 93 -7.34 10.95 -29.18
N LEU A 94 -7.15 11.52 -30.37
CA LEU A 94 -5.86 11.51 -31.07
C LEU A 94 -4.74 12.06 -30.19
N THR A 95 -4.94 13.27 -29.63
CA THR A 95 -3.93 13.95 -28.82
C THR A 95 -3.58 13.15 -27.57
N LYS A 96 -4.58 12.60 -26.89
CA LYS A 96 -4.39 11.74 -25.72
C LYS A 96 -3.64 10.45 -26.05
N THR A 97 -3.96 9.81 -27.17
CA THR A 97 -3.28 8.58 -27.57
C THR A 97 -1.82 8.82 -27.90
N PHE A 98 -1.50 9.89 -28.65
CA PHE A 98 -0.11 10.26 -28.92
C PHE A 98 0.67 10.63 -27.66
N HIS A 99 0.03 11.36 -26.74
CA HIS A 99 0.63 11.67 -25.45
C HIS A 99 0.91 10.41 -24.62
N GLU A 100 -0.04 9.46 -24.57
CA GLU A 100 0.14 8.19 -23.87
C GLU A 100 1.26 7.34 -24.49
N ILE A 101 1.39 7.33 -25.83
CA ILE A 101 2.52 6.69 -26.52
C ILE A 101 3.83 7.35 -26.10
N CYS A 102 3.93 8.67 -26.15
CA CYS A 102 5.11 9.40 -25.69
C CYS A 102 5.47 9.10 -24.23
N SER A 103 4.46 9.00 -23.36
CA SER A 103 4.62 8.65 -21.95
C SER A 103 5.17 7.22 -21.79
N GLY A 104 4.56 6.24 -22.46
CA GLY A 104 5.00 4.86 -22.48
C GLY A 104 6.43 4.72 -23.00
N LEU A 105 6.77 5.38 -24.11
CA LEU A 105 8.13 5.38 -24.65
C LEU A 105 9.13 6.01 -23.69
N THR A 106 8.76 7.09 -23.01
CA THR A 106 9.64 7.72 -22.00
C THR A 106 9.95 6.75 -20.87
N THR A 107 8.95 6.00 -20.37
CA THR A 107 9.21 4.97 -19.36
C THR A 107 10.10 3.86 -19.89
N GLN A 108 9.91 3.42 -21.13
CA GLN A 108 10.72 2.37 -21.72
C GLN A 108 12.18 2.79 -21.90
N ILE A 109 12.44 4.05 -22.26
CA ILE A 109 13.80 4.61 -22.37
C ILE A 109 14.50 4.64 -21.02
N LEU A 110 13.78 4.92 -19.93
CA LEU A 110 14.37 4.88 -18.58
C LEU A 110 14.84 3.47 -18.18
N LEU A 111 14.31 2.42 -18.82
CA LEU A 111 14.75 1.04 -18.61
C LEU A 111 15.94 0.65 -19.51
N LEU A 112 16.26 1.45 -20.54
CA LEU A 112 17.42 1.22 -21.39
C LEU A 112 18.69 1.68 -20.66
N SER A 113 19.72 0.84 -20.63
CA SER A 113 20.96 1.11 -19.86
C SER A 113 21.93 2.08 -20.57
N ASP A 114 21.79 2.28 -21.88
CA ASP A 114 22.66 3.14 -22.68
C ASP A 114 21.92 4.36 -23.23
N ALA A 115 22.52 5.56 -23.10
CA ALA A 115 21.93 6.84 -23.53
C ALA A 115 21.70 6.97 -25.06
N ASN A 116 22.29 6.08 -25.85
CA ASN A 116 22.14 6.04 -27.31
C ASN A 116 21.21 4.92 -27.78
N ASP A 117 20.68 4.12 -26.85
CA ASP A 117 19.78 3.04 -27.21
C ASP A 117 18.40 3.62 -27.57
N ARG A 118 17.79 3.05 -28.61
CA ARG A 118 16.55 3.53 -29.19
C ARG A 118 15.51 2.44 -29.10
N VAL A 119 14.25 2.84 -28.95
CA VAL A 119 13.16 1.89 -28.74
C VAL A 119 12.96 1.06 -30.01
N SER A 120 12.81 -0.26 -29.83
CA SER A 120 12.53 -1.16 -30.95
C SER A 120 11.16 -0.85 -31.52
N THR A 121 10.96 -1.06 -32.82
CA THR A 121 9.68 -0.72 -33.44
C THR A 121 8.53 -1.63 -33.01
N GLN A 122 8.83 -2.88 -32.64
CA GLN A 122 7.84 -3.75 -32.04
C GLN A 122 7.32 -3.18 -30.71
N ASP A 123 8.21 -2.58 -29.92
CA ASP A 123 7.83 -1.99 -28.64
C ASP A 123 7.00 -0.72 -28.82
N ILE A 124 7.35 0.13 -29.81
CA ILE A 124 6.54 1.31 -30.17
C ILE A 124 5.13 0.87 -30.57
N GLU A 125 5.01 -0.18 -31.39
CA GLU A 125 3.71 -0.71 -31.81
C GLU A 125 2.92 -1.27 -30.61
N ASN A 126 3.56 -2.06 -29.74
CA ASN A 126 2.92 -2.59 -28.54
C ASN A 126 2.39 -1.48 -27.62
N ILE A 127 3.18 -0.41 -27.43
CA ILE A 127 2.76 0.77 -26.66
C ILE A 127 1.61 1.49 -27.35
N ALA A 128 1.63 1.61 -28.69
CA ALA A 128 0.54 2.20 -29.45
C ALA A 128 -0.76 1.40 -29.34
N TYR A 129 -0.71 0.07 -29.33
CA TYR A 129 -1.87 -0.78 -29.06
C TYR A 129 -2.41 -0.55 -27.64
N GLN A 130 -1.55 -0.51 -26.62
CA GLN A 130 -1.96 -0.25 -25.24
C GLN A 130 -2.59 1.15 -25.07
N ALA A 131 -2.01 2.16 -25.73
CA ALA A 131 -2.53 3.52 -25.72
C ALA A 131 -3.90 3.60 -26.40
N CYS A 132 -4.08 2.94 -27.55
CA CYS A 132 -5.36 2.92 -28.25
C CYS A 132 -6.45 2.21 -27.45
N ASP A 133 -6.17 1.04 -26.88
CA ASP A 133 -7.12 0.30 -26.04
C ASP A 133 -7.58 1.14 -24.84
N LYS A 134 -6.63 1.84 -24.19
CA LYS A 134 -6.91 2.74 -23.05
C LYS A 134 -7.84 3.90 -23.42
N ILE A 135 -7.64 4.53 -24.58
CA ILE A 135 -8.33 5.75 -24.98
C ILE A 135 -9.65 5.46 -25.72
N TYR A 136 -9.62 4.57 -26.72
CA TYR A 136 -10.77 4.26 -27.59
C TYR A 136 -11.68 3.17 -27.00
N LYS A 137 -11.16 2.29 -26.13
CA LYS A 137 -11.92 1.26 -25.42
C LYS A 137 -12.74 0.40 -26.39
N LYS A 138 -14.08 0.45 -26.29
CA LYS A 138 -15.00 -0.34 -27.12
C LYS A 138 -14.98 0.05 -28.61
N GLU A 139 -14.49 1.24 -28.94
CA GLU A 139 -14.38 1.75 -30.31
C GLU A 139 -12.96 1.52 -30.88
N ASP A 140 -12.10 0.78 -30.17
CA ASP A 140 -10.74 0.52 -30.64
C ASP A 140 -10.73 -0.52 -31.78
N SER A 141 -10.20 -0.11 -32.93
CA SER A 141 -9.89 -0.95 -34.08
C SER A 141 -8.37 -1.11 -34.29
N GLY A 142 -7.58 -0.81 -33.25
CA GLY A 142 -6.13 -0.77 -33.28
C GLY A 142 -5.58 0.58 -33.73
N PRO A 143 -4.28 0.85 -33.48
CA PRO A 143 -3.66 2.15 -33.72
C PRO A 143 -3.69 2.58 -35.19
N TYR A 144 -3.65 1.63 -36.12
CA TYR A 144 -3.65 1.94 -37.55
C TYR A 144 -4.99 2.49 -38.05
N GLU A 145 -6.10 1.85 -37.67
CA GLU A 145 -7.43 2.24 -38.11
C GLU A 145 -7.97 3.38 -37.23
N SER A 146 -7.92 3.23 -35.89
CA SER A 146 -8.48 4.20 -34.95
C SER A 146 -7.89 5.61 -35.13
N LEU A 147 -6.56 5.72 -35.28
CA LEU A 147 -5.90 7.02 -35.46
C LEU A 147 -6.18 7.60 -36.85
N ARG A 148 -6.13 6.77 -37.90
CA ARG A 148 -6.39 7.21 -39.27
C ARG A 148 -7.81 7.73 -39.41
N ASP A 149 -8.79 6.99 -38.91
CA ASP A 149 -10.20 7.33 -39.04
C ASP A 149 -10.54 8.59 -38.23
N SER A 150 -9.99 8.72 -37.01
CA SER A 150 -10.15 9.94 -36.20
C SER A 150 -9.58 11.18 -36.88
N MET A 151 -8.41 11.05 -37.51
CA MET A 151 -7.77 12.16 -38.22
C MET A 151 -8.53 12.50 -39.50
N HIS A 152 -8.94 11.48 -40.26
CA HIS A 152 -9.71 11.65 -41.48
C HIS A 152 -11.05 12.34 -41.24
N GLU A 153 -11.80 11.90 -40.23
CA GLU A 153 -13.09 12.50 -39.85
C GLU A 153 -12.93 13.98 -39.46
N THR A 154 -11.85 14.30 -38.73
CA THR A 154 -11.52 15.66 -38.32
C THR A 154 -11.20 16.55 -39.52
N VAL A 155 -10.33 16.10 -40.43
CA VAL A 155 -9.99 16.84 -41.65
C VAL A 155 -11.21 17.01 -42.55
N SER A 156 -12.01 15.96 -42.75
CA SER A 156 -13.23 15.97 -43.56
C SER A 156 -14.25 16.99 -43.03
N THR A 157 -14.51 16.97 -41.72
CA THR A 157 -15.42 17.91 -41.07
C THR A 157 -14.95 19.35 -41.26
N LEU A 158 -13.66 19.63 -41.06
CA LEU A 158 -13.11 20.98 -41.23
C LEU A 158 -13.13 21.44 -42.68
N SER A 159 -12.89 20.54 -43.65
CA SER A 159 -13.05 20.86 -45.07
C SER A 159 -14.49 21.25 -45.39
N ASN A 160 -15.47 20.45 -44.94
CA ASN A 160 -16.89 20.72 -45.17
C ASN A 160 -17.33 22.07 -44.60
N ILE A 161 -16.84 22.42 -43.40
CA ILE A 161 -17.11 23.73 -42.79
C ILE A 161 -16.45 24.84 -43.59
N SER A 162 -15.20 24.66 -43.99
CA SER A 162 -14.48 25.66 -44.76
C SER A 162 -15.14 25.93 -46.12
N ASP A 163 -15.64 24.90 -46.79
CA ASP A 163 -16.30 25.02 -48.09
C ASP A 163 -17.70 25.62 -47.94
N SER A 164 -18.41 25.29 -46.86
CA SER A 164 -19.69 25.90 -46.49
C SER A 164 -19.55 27.40 -46.16
N LEU A 165 -18.47 27.79 -45.49
CA LEU A 165 -18.15 29.20 -45.23
C LEU A 165 -17.74 29.97 -46.50
N GLU A 166 -17.08 29.31 -47.44
CA GLU A 166 -16.67 29.90 -48.73
C GLU A 166 -17.85 30.09 -49.68
N THR A 167 -18.78 29.13 -49.68
CA THR A 167 -20.03 29.20 -50.47
C THR A 167 -21.10 30.10 -49.84
N GLY A 168 -20.87 30.60 -48.62
CA GLY A 168 -21.81 31.46 -47.90
C GLY A 168 -23.06 30.72 -47.43
N SER A 169 -23.05 29.39 -47.34
CA SER A 169 -24.22 28.61 -46.91
C SER A 169 -24.62 28.88 -45.46
N PHE A 170 -23.68 29.37 -44.65
CA PHE A 170 -23.91 29.81 -43.28
C PHE A 170 -24.29 31.30 -43.16
N ASP A 171 -24.32 32.06 -44.26
CA ASP A 171 -24.68 33.48 -44.22
C ASP A 171 -26.19 33.67 -44.14
N SER A 172 -26.64 34.37 -43.09
CA SER A 172 -28.06 34.71 -42.95
C SER A 172 -28.45 35.80 -43.97
N THR A 173 -29.24 35.41 -44.98
CA THR A 173 -29.79 36.31 -46.02
C THR A 173 -31.02 37.08 -45.52
N VAL A 174 -30.98 37.64 -44.31
CA VAL A 174 -32.11 38.42 -43.78
C VAL A 174 -31.89 39.91 -44.03
N PRO A 175 -32.66 40.56 -44.92
CA PRO A 175 -32.61 42.00 -45.09
C PRO A 175 -33.08 42.72 -43.81
N PRO A 176 -32.51 43.89 -43.47
CA PRO A 176 -32.61 44.52 -42.15
C PRO A 176 -33.97 45.17 -41.79
N GLU A 177 -35.08 44.82 -42.46
CA GLU A 177 -36.37 45.51 -42.27
C GLU A 177 -37.49 44.72 -41.58
N GLN A 178 -37.32 43.43 -41.26
CA GLN A 178 -38.39 42.64 -40.60
C GLN A 178 -38.25 42.41 -39.09
N ASN A 179 -37.19 42.92 -38.45
CA ASN A 179 -37.03 42.78 -37.00
C ASN A 179 -37.78 43.83 -36.16
N ALA A 180 -38.51 44.77 -36.77
CA ALA A 180 -39.35 45.71 -36.03
C ALA A 180 -40.65 45.07 -35.46
N LYS A 181 -40.90 43.78 -35.70
CA LYS A 181 -42.10 43.07 -35.23
C LYS A 181 -41.84 41.69 -34.61
N GLN A 182 -40.68 41.46 -34.00
CA GLN A 182 -40.70 40.55 -32.85
C GLN A 182 -41.27 41.36 -31.68
N SER A 183 -42.51 41.05 -31.30
CA SER A 183 -43.21 41.71 -30.19
C SER A 183 -42.25 41.88 -29.01
N ILE A 184 -42.14 43.09 -28.46
CA ILE A 184 -41.28 43.41 -27.29
C ILE A 184 -41.47 42.40 -26.16
N TYR A 185 -42.68 41.84 -26.06
CA TYR A 185 -43.01 40.76 -25.14
C TYR A 185 -42.16 39.49 -25.34
N VAL A 186 -41.96 39.04 -26.58
CA VAL A 186 -41.16 37.84 -26.92
C VAL A 186 -39.69 38.07 -26.61
N ILE A 187 -39.17 39.27 -26.90
CA ILE A 187 -37.79 39.64 -26.57
C ILE A 187 -37.59 39.70 -25.05
N ALA A 188 -38.55 40.30 -24.33
CA ALA A 188 -38.51 40.35 -22.87
C ALA A 188 -38.61 38.96 -22.22
N GLU A 189 -39.44 38.07 -22.78
CA GLU A 189 -39.58 36.69 -22.31
C GLU A 189 -38.30 35.88 -22.56
N GLN A 190 -37.71 35.97 -23.75
CA GLN A 190 -36.42 35.35 -24.09
C GLN A 190 -35.27 35.90 -23.23
N PHE A 191 -35.26 37.20 -22.95
CA PHE A 191 -34.26 37.81 -22.08
C PHE A 191 -34.41 37.30 -20.64
N LYS A 192 -35.65 37.17 -20.14
CA LYS A 192 -35.93 36.61 -18.82
C LYS A 192 -35.53 35.14 -18.72
N THR A 193 -35.80 34.32 -19.74
CA THR A 193 -35.35 32.92 -19.75
C THR A 193 -33.83 32.83 -19.80
N SER A 194 -33.17 33.67 -20.62
CA SER A 194 -31.70 33.72 -20.69
C SER A 194 -31.05 34.14 -19.38
N ILE A 195 -31.61 35.12 -18.65
CA ILE A 195 -31.15 35.48 -17.30
C ILE A 195 -31.28 34.30 -16.34
N ASN A 196 -32.43 33.63 -16.33
CA ASN A 196 -32.65 32.49 -15.44
C ASN A 196 -31.69 31.34 -15.75
N GLU A 197 -31.43 31.05 -17.03
CA GLU A 197 -30.46 30.06 -17.47
C GLU A 197 -29.04 30.44 -17.05
N ALA A 198 -28.65 31.72 -17.18
CA ALA A 198 -27.36 32.22 -16.74
C ALA A 198 -27.18 32.09 -15.22
N ASP A 199 -28.21 32.40 -14.42
CA ASP A 199 -28.18 32.22 -12.96
C ASP A 199 -28.07 30.74 -12.56
N LEU A 200 -28.74 29.85 -13.29
CA LEU A 200 -28.65 28.40 -13.05
C LEU A 200 -27.26 27.86 -13.37
N ILE A 201 -26.64 28.32 -14.47
CA ILE A 201 -25.26 27.98 -14.82
C ILE A 201 -24.28 28.55 -13.79
N ARG A 202 -24.49 29.79 -13.34
CA ARG A 202 -23.68 30.43 -12.29
C ARG A 202 -23.71 29.64 -10.99
N SER A 203 -24.89 29.25 -10.51
CA SER A 203 -25.03 28.43 -9.29
C SER A 203 -24.34 27.06 -9.45
N LYS A 204 -24.45 26.42 -10.63
CA LYS A 204 -23.72 25.17 -10.89
C LYS A 204 -22.21 25.36 -10.90
N LEU A 205 -21.73 26.50 -11.40
CA LEU A 205 -20.31 26.83 -11.43
C LEU A 205 -19.77 27.08 -10.02
N GLU A 206 -20.51 27.84 -9.19
CA GLU A 206 -20.18 28.05 -7.76
C GLU A 206 -20.07 26.72 -7.00
N LEU A 207 -21.03 25.78 -7.19
CA LEU A 207 -20.95 24.45 -6.59
C LEU A 207 -19.72 23.65 -7.07
N LYS A 208 -19.35 23.77 -8.35
CA LYS A 208 -18.16 23.10 -8.87
C LYS A 208 -16.87 23.72 -8.35
N GLU A 209 -16.84 25.03 -8.11
CA GLU A 209 -15.71 25.70 -7.46
C GLU A 209 -15.55 25.23 -6.01
N GLU A 210 -16.66 25.07 -5.26
CA GLU A 210 -16.66 24.49 -3.91
C GLU A 210 -16.17 23.04 -3.91
N GLU A 211 -16.66 22.19 -4.82
CA GLU A 211 -16.17 20.81 -4.99
C GLU A 211 -14.66 20.78 -5.30
N ILE A 212 -14.17 21.67 -6.16
CA ILE A 212 -12.74 21.77 -6.49
C ILE A 212 -11.93 22.18 -5.26
N LEU A 213 -12.41 23.12 -4.44
CA LEU A 213 -11.74 23.53 -3.21
C LEU A 213 -11.67 22.38 -2.21
N GLU A 214 -12.76 21.62 -2.03
CA GLU A 214 -12.79 20.47 -1.13
C GLU A 214 -11.87 19.34 -1.64
N ILE A 215 -11.88 19.05 -2.94
CA ILE A 215 -10.96 18.08 -3.55
C ILE A 215 -9.50 18.50 -3.35
N LYS A 216 -9.18 19.79 -3.50
CA LYS A 216 -7.83 20.32 -3.24
C LYS A 216 -7.43 20.16 -1.77
N LYS A 217 -8.36 20.39 -0.84
CA LYS A 217 -8.14 20.19 0.60
C LYS A 217 -7.87 18.73 0.93
N MET A 218 -8.68 17.82 0.38
CA MET A 218 -8.50 16.37 0.53
C MET A 218 -7.18 15.89 -0.10
N LEU A 219 -6.80 16.42 -1.26
CA LEU A 219 -5.53 16.10 -1.90
C LEU A 219 -4.34 16.52 -1.03
N LYS A 220 -4.40 17.71 -0.44
CA LYS A 220 -3.35 18.20 0.47
C LYS A 220 -3.25 17.32 1.72
N LEU A 221 -4.38 16.97 2.33
CA LEU A 221 -4.40 16.06 3.49
C LEU A 221 -3.80 14.69 3.13
N LYS A 222 -4.17 14.13 1.97
CA LYS A 222 -3.59 12.86 1.49
C LYS A 222 -2.10 12.97 1.20
N HIS A 223 -1.64 14.10 0.69
CA HIS A 223 -0.22 14.36 0.48
C HIS A 223 0.55 14.40 1.81
N ASP A 224 0.00 15.08 2.81
CA ASP A 224 0.59 15.17 4.15
C ASP A 224 0.63 13.78 4.82
N GLU A 225 -0.45 12.98 4.74
CA GLU A 225 -0.48 11.58 5.21
C GLU A 225 0.59 10.71 4.52
N LEU A 226 0.72 10.81 3.20
CA LEU A 226 1.75 10.09 2.45
C LEU A 226 3.16 10.52 2.88
N SER A 227 3.38 11.81 3.13
CA SER A 227 4.66 12.31 3.60
C SER A 227 5.03 11.74 4.98
N GLU A 228 4.05 11.63 5.89
CA GLU A 228 4.24 11.02 7.21
C GLU A 228 4.55 9.52 7.09
N LEU A 229 3.80 8.79 6.27
CA LEU A 229 4.05 7.37 6.02
C LEU A 229 5.43 7.14 5.42
N ASN A 230 5.89 8.02 4.52
CA ASN A 230 7.22 7.93 3.93
C ASN A 230 8.34 8.15 4.96
N ILE A 231 8.14 9.09 5.90
CA ILE A 231 9.07 9.29 7.04
C ILE A 231 9.10 8.04 7.92
N ARG A 232 7.93 7.48 8.28
CA ARG A 232 7.83 6.24 9.07
C ARG A 232 8.51 5.06 8.38
N LEU A 233 8.34 4.94 7.05
CA LEU A 233 9.00 3.93 6.23
C LEU A 233 10.53 4.10 6.29
N SER A 234 11.05 5.30 6.04
CA SER A 234 12.49 5.58 6.12
C SER A 234 13.10 5.28 7.50
N LEU A 235 12.37 5.55 8.59
CA LEU A 235 12.79 5.20 9.94
C LEU A 235 12.85 3.68 10.16
N ASN A 236 11.85 2.95 9.65
CA ASN A 236 11.83 1.49 9.74
C ASN A 236 12.93 0.84 8.89
N GLU A 237 13.20 1.34 7.69
CA GLU A 237 14.33 0.89 6.86
C GLU A 237 15.66 1.07 7.60
N LYS A 238 15.91 2.25 8.19
CA LYS A 238 17.11 2.49 9.01
C LYS A 238 17.20 1.55 10.21
N LYS A 239 16.07 1.21 10.82
CA LYS A 239 16.01 0.25 11.93
C LYS A 239 16.35 -1.16 11.47
N ILE A 240 15.87 -1.57 10.29
CA ILE A 240 16.22 -2.85 9.67
C ILE A 240 17.72 -2.89 9.37
N ASP A 241 18.28 -1.85 8.76
CA ASP A 241 19.72 -1.76 8.47
C ASP A 241 20.57 -1.88 9.74
N THR A 242 20.12 -1.25 10.84
CA THR A 242 20.81 -1.31 12.14
C THR A 242 20.74 -2.72 12.72
N LEU A 243 19.56 -3.35 12.72
CA LEU A 243 19.39 -4.73 13.20
C LEU A 243 20.16 -5.73 12.35
N GLN A 244 20.25 -5.50 11.04
CA GLN A 244 21.03 -6.34 10.13
C GLN A 244 22.52 -6.28 10.46
N LYS A 245 23.06 -5.06 10.71
CA LYS A 245 24.44 -4.88 11.16
C LYS A 245 24.71 -5.55 12.50
N GLU A 246 23.81 -5.41 13.47
CA GLU A 246 23.93 -6.07 14.78
C GLU A 246 23.92 -7.60 14.67
N LEU A 247 23.08 -8.14 13.78
CA LEU A 247 22.99 -9.57 13.53
C LEU A 247 24.26 -10.09 12.84
N GLU A 248 24.80 -9.34 11.88
CA GLU A 248 26.07 -9.66 11.22
C GLU A 248 27.24 -9.63 12.22
N GLU A 249 27.28 -8.65 13.13
CA GLU A 249 28.29 -8.60 14.19
C GLU A 249 28.19 -9.80 15.15
N LYS A 250 26.97 -10.19 15.54
CA LYS A 250 26.75 -11.39 16.37
C LYS A 250 27.13 -12.67 15.63
N ASP A 251 26.81 -12.78 14.35
CA ASP A 251 27.21 -13.92 13.53
C ASP A 251 28.74 -14.05 13.43
N ASN A 252 29.43 -12.93 13.23
CA ASN A 252 30.89 -12.88 13.23
C ASN A 252 31.48 -13.29 14.58
N LYS A 253 30.91 -12.83 15.71
CA LYS A 253 31.31 -13.26 17.06
C LYS A 253 31.10 -14.77 17.25
N HIS A 254 29.95 -15.31 16.85
CA HIS A 254 29.70 -16.75 16.96
C HIS A 254 30.68 -17.56 16.11
N LYS A 255 30.94 -17.15 14.86
CA LYS A 255 31.94 -17.78 13.99
C LYS A 255 33.33 -17.78 14.61
N GLN A 256 33.74 -16.66 15.22
CA GLN A 256 35.01 -16.57 15.94
C GLN A 256 35.06 -17.55 17.12
N THR A 257 34.03 -17.58 17.98
CA THR A 257 33.98 -18.51 19.12
C THR A 257 33.97 -19.99 18.68
N LEU A 258 33.31 -20.30 17.55
CA LEU A 258 33.32 -21.65 16.98
C LEU A 258 34.72 -22.06 16.51
N GLU A 259 35.44 -21.16 15.84
CA GLU A 259 36.81 -21.44 15.41
C GLU A 259 37.76 -21.56 16.61
N GLU A 260 37.60 -20.72 17.64
CA GLU A 260 38.37 -20.82 18.89
C GLU A 260 38.15 -22.17 19.59
N ILE A 261 36.91 -22.63 19.74
CA ILE A 261 36.57 -23.94 20.33
C ILE A 261 37.15 -25.08 19.50
N LYS A 262 37.06 -24.98 18.16
CA LYS A 262 37.61 -25.99 17.25
C LYS A 262 39.13 -26.10 17.36
N VAL A 263 39.83 -24.97 17.42
CA VAL A 263 41.28 -24.93 17.62
C VAL A 263 41.68 -25.49 18.98
N ASP A 264 40.96 -25.12 20.06
CA ASP A 264 41.20 -25.68 21.40
C ASP A 264 40.97 -27.21 21.43
N GLY A 265 39.90 -27.68 20.80
CA GLY A 265 39.61 -29.10 20.63
C GLY A 265 40.74 -29.84 19.90
N GLN A 266 41.25 -29.28 18.79
CA GLN A 266 42.38 -29.86 18.06
C GLN A 266 43.66 -29.89 18.90
N LYS A 267 43.94 -28.84 19.69
CA LYS A 267 45.09 -28.83 20.62
C LYS A 267 44.96 -29.93 21.67
N LYS A 268 43.79 -30.12 22.25
CA LYS A 268 43.52 -31.19 23.23
C LYS A 268 43.68 -32.58 22.61
N ILE A 269 43.19 -32.79 21.38
CA ILE A 269 43.40 -34.05 20.65
C ILE A 269 44.89 -34.33 20.49
N LYS A 270 45.68 -33.35 20.03
CA LYS A 270 47.15 -33.50 19.88
C LYS A 270 47.84 -33.81 21.21
N GLN A 271 47.47 -33.13 22.29
CA GLN A 271 48.03 -33.40 23.63
C GLN A 271 47.69 -34.82 24.11
N CYS A 272 46.48 -35.31 23.83
CA CYS A 272 46.10 -36.69 24.14
C CYS A 272 46.87 -37.71 23.28
N GLU A 273 47.09 -37.43 22.00
CA GLU A 273 47.91 -38.26 21.11
C GLU A 273 49.37 -38.33 21.58
N GLU A 274 49.96 -37.18 21.95
CA GLU A 274 51.30 -37.10 22.52
C GLU A 274 51.40 -37.89 23.84
N ALA A 275 50.44 -37.71 24.75
CA ALA A 275 50.39 -38.48 26.00
C ALA A 275 50.22 -39.98 25.75
N MET A 276 49.42 -40.37 24.76
CA MET A 276 49.25 -41.77 24.36
C MET A 276 50.54 -42.36 23.79
N ALA A 277 51.29 -41.60 23.00
CA ALA A 277 52.59 -42.02 22.47
C ALA A 277 53.63 -42.24 23.57
N VAL A 278 53.67 -41.36 24.60
CA VAL A 278 54.53 -41.54 25.78
C VAL A 278 54.17 -42.84 26.51
N LEU A 279 52.88 -43.08 26.78
CA LEU A 279 52.44 -44.31 27.45
C LEU A 279 52.74 -45.57 26.64
N GLN A 280 52.65 -45.51 25.31
CA GLN A 280 53.03 -46.63 24.44
C GLN A 280 54.53 -46.93 24.54
N ASN A 281 55.37 -45.88 24.49
CA ASN A 281 56.81 -46.02 24.66
C ASN A 281 57.18 -46.61 26.05
N ASP A 282 56.54 -46.14 27.12
CA ASP A 282 56.73 -46.69 28.46
C ASP A 282 56.31 -48.17 28.53
N ASN A 283 55.21 -48.55 27.87
CA ASN A 283 54.76 -49.94 27.81
C ASN A 283 55.74 -50.84 27.02
N GLU A 284 56.30 -50.35 25.91
CA GLU A 284 57.35 -51.03 25.17
C GLU A 284 58.62 -51.20 26.00
N GLN A 285 59.03 -50.16 26.73
CA GLN A 285 60.17 -50.22 27.66
C GLN A 285 59.92 -51.26 28.77
N LEU A 286 58.74 -51.24 29.39
CA LEU A 286 58.38 -52.21 30.42
C LEU A 286 58.34 -53.65 29.89
N GLU A 287 57.84 -53.89 28.68
CA GLU A 287 57.90 -55.22 28.06
C GLU A 287 59.34 -55.63 27.73
N HIS A 288 60.20 -54.69 27.31
CA HIS A 288 61.63 -54.94 27.14
C HIS A 288 62.30 -55.33 28.46
N GLU A 289 62.11 -54.55 29.52
CA GLU A 289 62.64 -54.84 30.87
C GLU A 289 62.12 -56.18 31.40
N LYS A 290 60.83 -56.46 31.25
CA LYS A 290 60.21 -57.73 31.60
C LYS A 290 60.80 -58.90 30.81
N SER A 291 61.06 -58.73 29.51
CA SER A 291 61.71 -59.76 28.68
C SER A 291 63.16 -60.01 29.11
N ALA A 292 63.92 -58.95 29.42
CA ALA A 292 65.29 -59.03 29.91
C ALA A 292 65.37 -59.67 31.30
N LEU A 293 64.43 -59.37 32.20
CA LEU A 293 64.30 -60.02 33.51
C LEU A 293 63.93 -61.49 33.37
N LYS A 294 63.01 -61.83 32.47
CA LYS A 294 62.70 -63.24 32.14
C LYS A 294 63.92 -63.97 31.61
N GLU A 295 64.74 -63.33 30.78
CA GLU A 295 65.99 -63.92 30.29
C GLU A 295 67.02 -64.11 31.40
N ARG A 296 67.26 -63.09 32.24
CA ARG A 296 68.12 -63.23 33.43
C ARG A 296 67.65 -64.34 34.35
N LEU A 297 66.34 -64.48 34.56
CA LEU A 297 65.77 -65.56 35.37
C LEU A 297 66.01 -66.92 34.72
N LYS A 298 65.84 -67.04 33.40
CA LYS A 298 66.21 -68.27 32.66
C LYS A 298 67.70 -68.58 32.80
N GLN A 299 68.58 -67.58 32.70
CA GLN A 299 70.02 -67.73 32.87
C GLN A 299 70.37 -68.15 34.31
N LEU A 300 69.78 -67.53 35.33
CA LEU A 300 69.94 -67.92 36.73
C LEU A 300 69.41 -69.33 37.02
N THR A 301 68.29 -69.71 36.40
CA THR A 301 67.74 -71.07 36.54
C THR A 301 68.66 -72.08 35.87
N LYS A 302 69.20 -71.77 34.69
CA LYS A 302 70.20 -72.60 33.99
C LYS A 302 71.49 -72.73 34.81
N ASN A 303 71.98 -71.64 35.39
CA ASN A 303 73.16 -71.64 36.26
C ASN A 303 72.90 -72.44 37.55
N LYS A 304 71.74 -72.26 38.19
CA LYS A 304 71.31 -73.09 39.34
C LYS A 304 71.21 -74.57 38.99
N LEU A 305 70.76 -74.93 37.78
CA LEU A 305 70.67 -76.32 37.33
C LEU A 305 72.05 -76.91 37.02
N VAL A 306 73.00 -76.08 36.59
CA VAL A 306 74.43 -76.46 36.47
C VAL A 306 75.07 -76.61 37.86
N ASP A 307 74.71 -75.76 38.83
CA ASP A 307 75.13 -75.92 40.24
C ASP A 307 74.49 -77.17 40.89
N ASP A 308 73.22 -77.47 40.60
CA ASP A 308 72.51 -78.69 41.06
C ASP A 308 73.06 -79.98 40.42
N LEU A 309 73.71 -79.89 39.26
CA LEU A 309 74.44 -81.01 38.65
C LEU A 309 75.77 -81.33 39.37
N MET A 310 76.28 -80.44 40.23
CA MET A 310 77.47 -80.68 41.06
C MET A 310 77.17 -81.23 42.47
N GLN A 311 75.90 -81.34 42.89
CA GLN A 311 75.52 -81.97 44.17
C GLN A 311 74.31 -82.93 44.03
N LYS A 312 74.63 -84.22 43.89
CA LYS A 312 73.67 -85.34 43.79
C LYS A 312 73.05 -85.71 45.15
N LYS A 313 71.71 -85.76 45.29
CA LYS A 313 70.92 -86.90 45.84
C LYS A 313 69.44 -86.58 46.17
N ILE A 314 68.55 -87.46 45.67
CA ILE A 314 67.24 -87.94 46.21
C ILE A 314 66.15 -86.87 46.37
N GLY A 315 64.91 -86.96 45.87
CA GLY A 315 64.06 -88.00 45.28
C GLY A 315 62.65 -87.38 45.14
N GLY A 316 61.77 -87.96 44.30
CA GLY A 316 60.44 -87.43 43.92
C GLY A 316 59.41 -87.27 45.06
N THR A 317 58.20 -86.73 44.91
CA THR A 317 57.30 -86.56 43.74
C THR A 317 56.11 -85.63 44.14
N LEU A 318 55.65 -84.78 43.20
CA LEU A 318 54.25 -84.41 42.84
C LEU A 318 53.27 -83.70 43.85
N LYS A 319 53.22 -82.34 43.78
CA LYS A 319 52.14 -81.39 43.33
C LYS A 319 50.62 -81.75 43.39
N PRO A 320 49.66 -80.77 43.28
CA PRO A 320 49.34 -79.55 44.05
C PRO A 320 47.78 -79.44 44.31
N THR A 321 47.13 -78.47 44.98
CA THR A 321 46.78 -77.06 44.67
C THR A 321 45.87 -76.59 45.84
N GLY A 322 45.96 -75.38 46.38
CA GLY A 322 45.37 -74.13 45.87
C GLY A 322 44.32 -73.57 46.86
N SER A 323 44.73 -72.62 47.71
CA SER A 323 43.89 -71.88 48.67
C SER A 323 44.40 -70.44 48.80
N LEU A 324 43.49 -69.51 49.09
CA LEU A 324 43.59 -68.14 49.69
C LEU A 324 42.53 -67.23 49.01
N ASN A 325 41.45 -66.81 49.68
CA ASN A 325 41.32 -65.75 50.71
C ASN A 325 41.74 -64.37 50.15
N SER A 326 40.83 -63.46 49.82
CA SER A 326 39.99 -62.57 50.67
C SER A 326 40.77 -61.42 51.33
N SER A 327 40.38 -60.18 51.02
CA SER A 327 40.46 -58.88 51.77
C SER A 327 40.64 -57.74 50.74
N SER A 328 40.18 -56.50 50.87
CA SER A 328 39.12 -55.78 51.58
C SER A 328 39.23 -54.32 51.10
N ASP A 329 38.16 -53.53 51.29
CA ASP A 329 38.11 -52.05 51.33
C ASP A 329 38.34 -51.27 50.00
N GLY A 330 37.58 -50.25 49.61
CA GLY A 330 36.48 -49.46 50.18
C GLY A 330 36.43 -48.08 49.48
N ILE A 331 35.25 -47.38 49.51
CA ILE A 331 34.99 -45.93 49.24
C ILE A 331 34.76 -45.55 47.74
N VAL A 332 33.66 -44.91 47.24
CA VAL A 332 32.57 -44.08 47.82
C VAL A 332 31.32 -43.84 46.89
N SER A 333 30.12 -43.76 47.51
CA SER A 333 28.86 -42.97 47.25
C SER A 333 28.04 -43.05 45.92
N PRO A 334 26.74 -42.59 45.85
CA PRO A 334 25.93 -41.81 46.83
C PRO A 334 24.44 -42.23 47.08
N GLN A 335 23.79 -41.58 48.09
CA GLN A 335 22.51 -40.84 47.99
C GLN A 335 21.34 -41.14 48.99
N CYS A 336 20.83 -40.05 49.60
CA CYS A 336 19.45 -39.68 50.00
C CYS A 336 18.77 -40.09 51.35
N GLN A 337 18.30 -39.02 52.02
CA GLN A 337 16.98 -38.77 52.67
C GLN A 337 16.76 -38.92 54.20
N LEU A 338 16.11 -37.85 54.71
CA LEU A 338 15.51 -37.49 56.03
C LEU A 338 14.48 -38.52 56.57
N PRO A 339 13.96 -38.49 57.85
CA PRO A 339 13.56 -37.32 58.67
C PRO A 339 13.68 -37.40 60.23
N SER A 340 13.35 -36.27 60.89
CA SER A 340 13.25 -35.88 62.33
C SER A 340 12.08 -36.56 63.12
N PRO A 341 11.66 -36.19 64.39
CA PRO A 341 12.16 -35.25 65.44
C PRO A 341 12.02 -35.73 66.94
N SER A 342 12.44 -34.92 67.94
CA SER A 342 11.83 -34.84 69.30
C SER A 342 12.11 -33.50 70.01
N VAL A 343 11.16 -33.07 70.86
CA VAL A 343 10.83 -31.70 71.31
C VAL A 343 11.25 -31.44 72.76
N GLY A 344 11.58 -30.18 73.12
CA GLY A 344 11.66 -29.71 74.51
C GLY A 344 11.46 -28.18 74.64
N ASP A 345 10.30 -27.78 75.15
CA ASP A 345 9.90 -26.55 75.84
C ASP A 345 10.61 -25.19 75.56
N GLY A 346 9.98 -24.38 74.70
CA GLY A 346 10.24 -22.94 74.54
C GLY A 346 9.08 -22.15 73.88
N ASN A 347 7.89 -22.74 73.78
CA ASN A 347 7.02 -22.51 72.63
C ASN A 347 5.85 -21.51 72.82
N LEU A 348 5.74 -20.79 73.94
CA LEU A 348 4.63 -19.82 74.14
C LEU A 348 5.03 -18.35 73.94
N MET A 349 6.29 -17.98 74.24
CA MET A 349 6.79 -16.62 73.95
C MET A 349 7.28 -16.48 72.50
N SER A 350 7.83 -17.55 71.91
CA SER A 350 8.22 -17.59 70.50
C SER A 350 7.01 -17.53 69.58
N THR A 351 5.91 -18.22 69.91
CA THR A 351 4.71 -18.26 69.05
C THR A 351 3.92 -16.95 69.04
N ALA A 352 3.77 -16.27 70.19
CA ALA A 352 3.14 -14.95 70.23
C ALA A 352 3.96 -13.89 69.47
N SER A 353 5.28 -13.92 69.63
CA SER A 353 6.21 -13.06 68.89
C SER A 353 6.23 -13.41 67.40
N GLU A 354 6.22 -14.69 67.02
CA GLU A 354 6.15 -15.13 65.63
C GLU A 354 4.82 -14.78 64.96
N GLN A 355 3.71 -14.85 65.70
CA GLN A 355 2.39 -14.48 65.20
C GLN A 355 2.30 -12.96 65.00
N GLU A 356 2.85 -12.17 65.92
CA GLU A 356 2.97 -10.71 65.77
C GLU A 356 3.91 -10.32 64.62
N ILE A 357 5.07 -10.98 64.49
CA ILE A 357 5.99 -10.82 63.36
C ILE A 357 5.31 -11.20 62.04
N SER A 358 4.48 -12.24 62.01
CA SER A 358 3.74 -12.65 60.82
C SER A 358 2.65 -11.64 60.42
N ALA A 359 1.94 -11.08 61.41
CA ALA A 359 0.95 -10.03 61.20
C ALA A 359 1.60 -8.73 60.71
N LEU A 360 2.74 -8.34 61.29
CA LEU A 360 3.54 -7.20 60.84
C LEU A 360 4.09 -7.42 59.42
N ARG A 361 4.56 -8.63 59.09
CA ARG A 361 4.97 -8.95 57.71
C ARG A 361 3.81 -8.86 56.72
N ASN A 362 2.61 -9.28 57.11
CA ASN A 362 1.42 -9.20 56.27
C ASN A 362 0.95 -7.75 56.07
N THR A 363 0.95 -6.93 57.12
CA THR A 363 0.59 -5.51 57.01
C THR A 363 1.62 -4.72 56.20
N VAL A 364 2.92 -4.98 56.37
CA VAL A 364 3.97 -4.40 55.54
C VAL A 364 3.82 -4.83 54.07
N ARG A 365 3.43 -6.09 53.80
CA ARG A 365 3.15 -6.54 52.43
C ARG A 365 1.96 -5.79 51.83
N HIS A 366 0.86 -5.67 52.58
CA HIS A 366 -0.33 -4.95 52.15
C HIS A 366 -0.04 -3.46 51.89
N LEU A 367 0.66 -2.77 52.80
CA LEU A 367 1.06 -1.38 52.62
C LEU A 367 2.02 -1.20 51.44
N LYS A 368 2.90 -2.18 51.18
CA LYS A 368 3.79 -2.17 50.01
C LYS A 368 3.00 -2.34 48.71
N GLU A 369 2.00 -3.21 48.69
CA GLU A 369 1.06 -3.37 47.58
C GLU A 369 0.22 -2.10 47.38
N GLU A 370 -0.25 -1.47 48.46
CA GLU A 370 -1.03 -0.24 48.40
C GLU A 370 -0.17 0.95 47.91
N ILE A 371 1.08 1.07 48.37
CA ILE A 371 2.04 2.04 47.84
C ILE A 371 2.32 1.77 46.36
N TRP A 372 2.47 0.50 45.98
CA TRP A 372 2.69 0.14 44.59
C TRP A 372 1.45 0.47 43.74
N HIS A 373 0.25 0.20 44.25
CA HIS A 373 -1.01 0.58 43.63
C HIS A 373 -1.16 2.10 43.53
N LEU A 374 -0.88 2.87 44.57
CA LEU A 374 -0.98 4.34 44.54
C LEU A 374 0.06 4.96 43.60
N LYS A 375 1.29 4.42 43.58
CA LYS A 375 2.34 4.84 42.66
C LYS A 375 1.98 4.48 41.21
N MET A 376 1.46 3.27 41.00
CA MET A 376 0.98 2.82 39.69
C MET A 376 -0.25 3.62 39.25
N SER A 377 -1.20 3.92 40.13
CA SER A 377 -2.37 4.75 39.84
C SER A 377 -1.97 6.17 39.45
N ARG A 378 -0.98 6.77 40.11
CA ARG A 378 -0.43 8.08 39.71
C ARG A 378 0.23 8.02 38.34
N SER A 379 1.05 7.00 38.08
CA SER A 379 1.67 6.78 36.76
C SER A 379 0.64 6.37 35.70
N SER A 380 -0.42 5.67 36.06
CA SER A 380 -1.53 5.29 35.17
C SER A 380 -2.39 6.50 34.82
N VAL A 381 -2.61 7.45 35.74
CA VAL A 381 -3.26 8.74 35.46
C VAL A 381 -2.40 9.62 34.55
N GLU A 382 -1.07 9.49 34.59
CA GLU A 382 -0.16 10.13 33.65
C GLU A 382 -0.12 9.40 32.29
N LEU A 383 -0.26 8.08 32.27
CA LEU A 383 -0.32 7.27 31.05
C LEU A 383 -1.69 7.32 30.35
N THR A 384 -2.81 7.50 31.06
CA THR A 384 -4.14 7.70 30.46
C THR A 384 -4.33 9.08 29.85
N LYS A 385 -3.41 10.03 30.10
CA LYS A 385 -3.30 11.28 29.34
C LYS A 385 -2.66 11.09 27.96
N LEU A 386 -2.10 9.91 27.69
CA LEU A 386 -1.61 9.50 26.38
C LEU A 386 -2.62 8.51 25.80
N GLU A 387 -3.11 8.83 24.61
CA GLU A 387 -4.11 8.06 23.89
C GLU A 387 -3.62 6.62 23.68
N GLN A 388 -4.39 5.64 24.13
CA GLN A 388 -4.03 4.23 23.98
C GLN A 388 -4.28 3.77 22.53
N PRO A 389 -3.37 2.99 21.92
CA PRO A 389 -3.60 2.39 20.62
C PRO A 389 -4.73 1.36 20.73
N ALA A 390 -5.75 1.52 19.89
CA ALA A 390 -6.93 0.66 19.82
C ALA A 390 -6.52 -0.82 19.70
N SER A 391 -7.09 -1.66 20.55
CA SER A 391 -6.91 -3.11 20.53
C SER A 391 -7.43 -3.69 19.21
N ALA A 392 -6.63 -4.57 18.62
CA ALA A 392 -6.84 -5.20 17.33
C ALA A 392 -8.26 -5.79 17.16
N THR A 393 -8.92 -5.29 16.12
CA THR A 393 -10.30 -5.58 15.76
C THR A 393 -10.44 -6.93 15.04
N ASN A 394 -11.64 -7.52 15.05
CA ASN A 394 -12.05 -8.66 14.22
C ASN A 394 -11.92 -8.36 12.71
N ILE A 395 -10.70 -8.43 12.19
CA ILE A 395 -10.33 -8.13 10.79
C ILE A 395 -11.13 -9.00 9.80
N ASN A 396 -11.49 -10.23 10.20
CA ASN A 396 -12.18 -11.18 9.33
C ASN A 396 -13.62 -10.76 8.99
N GLU A 397 -14.38 -10.23 9.96
CA GLU A 397 -15.77 -9.84 9.72
C GLU A 397 -15.85 -8.58 8.84
N ILE A 398 -14.90 -7.66 9.03
CA ILE A 398 -14.74 -6.47 8.19
C ILE A 398 -14.38 -6.89 6.76
N ALA A 399 -13.40 -7.79 6.59
CA ALA A 399 -13.01 -8.31 5.27
C ALA A 399 -14.18 -9.00 4.54
N ASP A 400 -15.00 -9.76 5.26
CA ASP A 400 -16.19 -10.41 4.70
C ASP A 400 -17.26 -9.40 4.27
N ILE A 401 -17.48 -8.34 5.06
CA ILE A 401 -18.38 -7.24 4.70
C ILE A 401 -17.89 -6.52 3.44
N TYR A 402 -16.59 -6.22 3.34
CA TYR A 402 -16.02 -5.61 2.13
C TYR A 402 -16.15 -6.53 0.91
N LYS A 403 -15.88 -7.83 1.07
CA LYS A 403 -16.03 -8.82 -0.01
C LYS A 403 -17.48 -8.95 -0.48
N THR A 404 -18.44 -8.97 0.45
CA THR A 404 -19.87 -9.04 0.10
C THR A 404 -20.39 -7.75 -0.54
N SER A 405 -19.91 -6.58 -0.09
CA SER A 405 -20.22 -5.28 -0.71
C SER A 405 -19.68 -5.17 -2.15
N THR A 406 -18.44 -5.60 -2.38
CA THR A 406 -17.82 -5.57 -3.72
C THR A 406 -18.49 -6.51 -4.71
N LEU A 407 -18.91 -7.70 -4.26
CA LEU A 407 -19.68 -8.63 -5.08
C LEU A 407 -21.05 -8.03 -5.49
N LEU A 408 -21.73 -7.35 -4.57
CA LEU A 408 -23.00 -6.67 -4.84
C LEU A 408 -22.84 -5.52 -5.84
N LEU A 409 -21.77 -4.73 -5.71
CA LEU A 409 -21.45 -3.67 -6.68
C LEU A 409 -21.20 -4.24 -8.07
N ASN A 410 -20.41 -5.32 -8.18
CA ASN A 410 -20.15 -5.96 -9.47
C ASN A 410 -21.42 -6.55 -10.11
N ASP A 411 -22.30 -7.16 -9.31
CA ASP A 411 -23.59 -7.66 -9.80
C ASP A 411 -24.50 -6.52 -10.30
N LEU A 412 -24.54 -5.40 -9.57
CA LEU A 412 -25.23 -4.17 -10.00
C LEU A 412 -24.68 -3.62 -11.32
N PHE A 413 -23.35 -3.47 -11.43
CA PHE A 413 -22.72 -2.98 -12.65
C PHE A 413 -23.00 -3.91 -13.85
N SER A 414 -22.96 -5.22 -13.65
CA SER A 414 -23.31 -6.22 -14.68
C SER A 414 -24.79 -6.15 -15.08
N SER A 415 -25.68 -5.98 -14.10
CA SER A 415 -27.13 -5.85 -14.34
C SER A 415 -27.49 -4.55 -15.05
N ILE A 416 -26.77 -3.45 -14.80
CA ILE A 416 -26.93 -2.18 -15.52
C ILE A 416 -26.37 -2.30 -16.95
N ALA A 417 -25.20 -2.91 -17.11
CA ALA A 417 -24.54 -3.08 -18.42
C ALA A 417 -25.31 -4.00 -19.38
N SER A 418 -26.08 -4.97 -18.86
CA SER A 418 -26.90 -5.90 -19.63
C SER A 418 -28.30 -5.36 -19.98
N TYR A 419 -28.63 -4.13 -19.59
CA TYR A 419 -29.94 -3.53 -19.83
C TYR A 419 -30.11 -3.09 -21.29
N LYS A 420 -30.80 -3.90 -22.10
CA LYS A 420 -31.34 -3.52 -23.42
C LYS A 420 -32.84 -3.78 -23.45
N ILE A 421 -33.64 -2.71 -23.56
CA ILE A 421 -35.09 -2.82 -23.82
C ILE A 421 -35.31 -2.96 -25.33
N THR A 422 -35.15 -4.17 -25.85
CA THR A 422 -35.65 -4.50 -27.20
C THR A 422 -36.38 -5.86 -27.16
N GLY A 423 -37.56 -5.93 -27.79
CA GLY A 423 -38.35 -7.16 -28.00
C GLY A 423 -39.75 -7.22 -27.33
N GLU A 424 -40.59 -8.11 -27.84
CA GLU A 424 -42.06 -8.26 -27.58
C GLU A 424 -42.46 -8.75 -26.16
N ASN A 425 -41.58 -8.74 -25.17
CA ASN A 425 -41.95 -9.15 -23.80
C ASN A 425 -41.34 -8.22 -22.74
N VAL A 426 -41.65 -6.93 -22.89
CA VAL A 426 -41.17 -5.84 -22.05
C VAL A 426 -41.65 -6.01 -20.60
N ALA A 427 -42.90 -6.43 -20.38
CA ALA A 427 -43.49 -6.56 -19.05
C ALA A 427 -42.81 -7.63 -18.18
N ALA A 428 -42.55 -8.83 -18.72
CA ALA A 428 -41.85 -9.88 -17.98
C ALA A 428 -40.40 -9.49 -17.65
N LYS A 429 -39.70 -8.82 -18.57
CA LYS A 429 -38.35 -8.30 -18.33
C LYS A 429 -38.32 -7.23 -17.23
N HIS A 430 -39.32 -6.34 -17.18
CA HIS A 430 -39.43 -5.33 -16.13
C HIS A 430 -39.70 -5.94 -14.74
N GLU A 431 -40.50 -7.01 -14.65
CA GLU A 431 -40.80 -7.66 -13.37
C GLU A 431 -39.59 -8.42 -12.80
N ILE A 432 -38.78 -9.05 -13.66
CA ILE A 432 -37.52 -9.69 -13.26
C ILE A 432 -36.55 -8.64 -12.70
N ILE A 433 -36.43 -7.49 -13.36
CA ILE A 433 -35.55 -6.40 -12.91
C ILE A 433 -36.04 -5.81 -11.60
N ARG A 434 -37.35 -5.57 -11.46
CA ARG A 434 -37.95 -5.09 -10.21
C ARG A 434 -37.68 -6.06 -9.06
N SER A 435 -37.78 -7.35 -9.31
CA SER A 435 -37.49 -8.40 -8.32
C SER A 435 -36.02 -8.43 -7.93
N LYS A 436 -35.10 -8.30 -8.92
CA LYS A 436 -33.66 -8.18 -8.65
C LYS A 436 -33.30 -6.92 -7.87
N MET A 437 -33.89 -5.77 -8.22
CA MET A 437 -33.64 -4.52 -7.52
C MET A 437 -34.10 -4.59 -6.06
N LYS A 438 -35.27 -5.19 -5.79
CA LYS A 438 -35.72 -5.47 -4.42
C LYS A 438 -34.74 -6.36 -3.65
N LEU A 439 -34.18 -7.39 -4.29
CA LEU A 439 -33.20 -8.27 -3.66
C LEU A 439 -31.89 -7.53 -3.35
N VAL A 440 -31.46 -6.64 -4.25
CA VAL A 440 -30.29 -5.78 -4.02
C VAL A 440 -30.55 -4.81 -2.87
N ASP A 441 -31.72 -4.17 -2.80
CA ASP A 441 -32.08 -3.29 -1.70
C ASP A 441 -32.09 -4.04 -0.35
N GLN A 442 -32.60 -5.27 -0.34
CA GLN A 442 -32.58 -6.12 0.87
C GLN A 442 -31.16 -6.48 1.31
N THR A 443 -30.30 -6.85 0.36
CA THR A 443 -28.91 -7.20 0.67
C THR A 443 -28.09 -5.97 1.09
N ALA A 444 -28.30 -4.81 0.47
CA ALA A 444 -27.70 -3.55 0.89
C ALA A 444 -28.12 -3.15 2.32
N ASN A 445 -29.41 -3.24 2.65
CA ASN A 445 -29.90 -2.97 4.00
C ASN A 445 -29.32 -3.93 5.06
N ASN A 446 -29.16 -5.21 4.70
CA ASN A 446 -28.52 -6.20 5.57
C ASN A 446 -27.03 -5.87 5.80
N LEU A 447 -26.28 -5.55 4.74
CA LEU A 447 -24.88 -5.14 4.84
C LEU A 447 -24.72 -3.88 5.69
N ASN A 448 -25.61 -2.91 5.54
CA ASN A 448 -25.60 -1.69 6.34
C ASN A 448 -25.82 -2.01 7.83
N THR A 449 -26.80 -2.88 8.13
CA THR A 449 -27.06 -3.35 9.51
C THR A 449 -25.83 -4.05 10.11
N ARG A 450 -25.16 -4.90 9.33
CA ARG A 450 -23.94 -5.60 9.76
C ARG A 450 -22.76 -4.65 9.95
N LEU A 451 -22.62 -3.62 9.11
CA LEU A 451 -21.63 -2.56 9.28
C LEU A 451 -21.84 -1.80 10.58
N TYR A 452 -23.07 -1.36 10.87
CA TYR A 452 -23.40 -0.68 12.12
C TYR A 452 -23.14 -1.55 13.36
N GLN A 453 -23.46 -2.85 13.28
CA GLN A 453 -23.18 -3.81 14.35
C GLN A 453 -21.67 -4.03 14.53
N CYS A 454 -20.92 -4.20 13.45
CA CYS A 454 -19.46 -4.26 13.51
C CYS A 454 -18.90 -3.00 14.16
N GLN A 455 -19.23 -1.81 13.67
CA GLN A 455 -18.69 -0.55 14.17
C GLN A 455 -18.98 -0.32 15.66
N SER A 456 -20.15 -0.77 16.13
CA SER A 456 -20.49 -0.73 17.56
C SER A 456 -19.81 -1.83 18.39
N ASN A 457 -19.51 -2.99 17.82
CA ASN A 457 -18.68 -4.00 18.52
C ASN A 457 -17.21 -3.56 18.66
N ILE A 458 -16.73 -2.69 17.76
CA ILE A 458 -15.35 -2.19 17.75
C ILE A 458 -15.14 -1.08 18.77
N THR A 459 -16.18 -0.26 19.01
CA THR A 459 -16.08 0.92 19.87
C THR A 459 -16.49 0.56 21.30
N PRO A 460 -15.57 0.60 22.28
CA PRO A 460 -15.90 0.28 23.68
C PRO A 460 -17.02 1.17 24.20
N GLY A 461 -18.04 0.57 24.84
CA GLY A 461 -19.18 1.30 25.43
C GLY A 461 -20.24 1.79 24.44
N SER A 462 -20.13 1.45 23.16
CA SER A 462 -21.11 1.83 22.14
C SER A 462 -22.29 0.86 21.99
N MET A 463 -22.33 -0.19 22.81
CA MET A 463 -23.38 -1.21 22.85
C MET A 463 -24.07 -1.26 24.20
N ILE A 464 -25.39 -1.40 24.18
CA ILE A 464 -26.25 -1.67 25.33
C ILE A 464 -26.66 -3.13 25.25
N GLU A 465 -26.10 -3.95 26.13
CA GLU A 465 -26.50 -5.35 26.27
C GLU A 465 -27.79 -5.44 27.09
N THR A 466 -28.84 -5.98 26.48
CA THR A 466 -30.05 -6.38 27.21
C THR A 466 -30.12 -7.90 27.28
N LYS A 467 -30.90 -8.45 28.21
CA LYS A 467 -31.04 -9.92 28.40
C LYS A 467 -31.50 -10.70 27.16
N MET A 468 -32.02 -10.03 26.12
CA MET A 468 -32.52 -10.67 24.91
C MET A 468 -31.74 -10.29 23.64
N LYS A 469 -31.16 -9.08 23.58
CA LYS A 469 -30.46 -8.59 22.39
C LYS A 469 -29.52 -7.44 22.74
N THR A 470 -28.43 -7.31 21.99
CA THR A 470 -27.54 -6.15 22.07
C THR A 470 -27.99 -5.08 21.09
N PHE A 471 -28.06 -3.83 21.56
CA PHE A 471 -28.46 -2.68 20.75
C PHE A 471 -27.36 -1.63 20.77
N SER A 472 -27.18 -0.90 19.67
CA SER A 472 -26.26 0.23 19.64
C SER A 472 -26.77 1.36 20.55
N ASN A 473 -25.85 1.99 21.26
CA ASN A 473 -26.14 3.11 22.15
C ASN A 473 -26.72 4.28 21.33
N PRO A 474 -27.85 4.90 21.74
CA PRO A 474 -28.43 6.06 21.07
C PRO A 474 -27.49 7.25 20.89
N ASP A 475 -26.54 7.46 21.81
CA ASP A 475 -25.57 8.54 21.70
C ASP A 475 -24.49 8.22 20.65
N PHE A 476 -24.11 6.95 20.53
CA PHE A 476 -23.23 6.47 19.49
C PHE A 476 -23.88 6.56 18.10
N SER A 477 -25.14 6.14 17.96
CA SER A 477 -25.85 6.23 16.67
C SER A 477 -26.03 7.68 16.22
N LYS A 478 -26.32 8.60 17.15
CA LYS A 478 -26.33 10.05 16.87
C LYS A 478 -24.96 10.55 16.43
N SER A 479 -23.88 10.08 17.07
CA SER A 479 -22.51 10.50 16.70
C SER A 479 -22.09 10.08 15.29
N LEU A 480 -22.60 8.96 14.77
CA LEU A 480 -22.34 8.54 13.38
C LEU A 480 -23.04 9.43 12.35
N THR A 481 -24.13 10.08 12.74
CA THR A 481 -24.93 10.96 11.89
C THR A 481 -24.70 12.45 12.17
N ALA A 482 -23.94 12.79 13.22
CA ALA A 482 -23.75 14.17 13.65
C ALA A 482 -22.70 14.85 12.77
N ASP A 483 -23.13 15.84 12.01
CA ASP A 483 -22.24 16.76 11.32
C ASP A 483 -21.56 17.72 12.31
N ARG A 484 -20.40 18.23 11.89
CA ARG A 484 -19.58 19.16 12.66
C ARG A 484 -20.41 20.40 13.03
N LEU A 485 -20.54 20.67 14.32
CA LEU A 485 -21.25 21.86 14.82
C LEU A 485 -20.28 23.06 14.86
N LEU A 486 -20.66 24.17 14.24
CA LEU A 486 -19.93 25.44 14.36
C LEU A 486 -19.98 25.91 15.82
N ALA A 487 -18.83 25.89 16.50
CA ALA A 487 -18.76 26.20 17.93
C ALA A 487 -18.58 27.70 18.23
N ALA A 488 -17.77 28.41 17.44
CA ALA A 488 -17.53 29.85 17.57
C ALA A 488 -16.81 30.40 16.32
N GLU A 489 -17.03 31.68 16.03
CA GLU A 489 -16.26 32.45 15.04
C GLU A 489 -15.39 33.46 15.80
N ILE A 490 -14.08 33.45 15.55
CA ILE A 490 -13.12 34.32 16.25
C ILE A 490 -12.44 35.21 15.20
N GLN A 491 -12.62 36.53 15.36
CA GLN A 491 -12.02 37.51 14.46
C GLN A 491 -10.63 37.94 14.98
N LEU A 492 -9.58 37.60 14.24
CA LEU A 492 -8.21 37.97 14.58
C LEU A 492 -7.80 39.27 13.85
N PRO A 493 -7.08 40.19 14.52
CA PRO A 493 -6.63 41.44 13.89
C PRO A 493 -5.46 41.18 12.93
N GLY A 494 -5.74 41.24 11.63
CA GLY A 494 -4.75 41.25 10.54
C GLY A 494 -4.78 39.99 9.65
N GLY A 495 -5.39 40.10 8.47
CA GLY A 495 -5.28 39.13 7.36
C GLY A 495 -6.61 38.52 6.92
N GLY A 496 -7.06 38.90 5.72
CA GLY A 496 -8.32 38.42 5.10
C GLY A 496 -8.22 37.01 4.54
N GLY A 497 -8.26 36.01 5.42
CA GLY A 497 -8.43 34.60 5.06
C GLY A 497 -9.20 33.86 6.14
N GLY A 498 -10.43 33.47 5.83
CA GLY A 498 -11.22 32.60 6.72
C GLY A 498 -10.63 31.19 6.74
N GLY A 499 -10.40 30.65 7.93
CA GLY A 499 -9.93 29.28 8.13
C GLY A 499 -10.80 28.54 9.13
N GLU A 500 -11.25 27.34 8.78
CA GLU A 500 -11.98 26.47 9.71
C GLU A 500 -10.99 25.66 10.54
N LEU A 501 -11.09 25.76 11.87
CA LEU A 501 -10.29 24.97 12.80
C LEU A 501 -11.17 23.92 13.49
N ASN A 502 -10.92 22.64 13.20
CA ASN A 502 -11.57 21.54 13.91
C ASN A 502 -10.91 21.38 15.28
N ILE A 503 -11.68 21.64 16.34
CA ILE A 503 -11.22 21.54 17.73
C ILE A 503 -12.09 20.56 18.50
N THR A 504 -11.48 19.80 19.41
CA THR A 504 -12.23 18.94 20.34
C THR A 504 -12.92 19.79 21.41
N GLN A 505 -13.93 19.23 22.07
CA GLN A 505 -14.64 19.94 23.15
C GLN A 505 -13.70 20.37 24.29
N GLU A 506 -12.66 19.58 24.58
CA GLU A 506 -11.65 19.92 25.59
C GLU A 506 -10.72 21.06 25.14
N GLN A 507 -10.31 21.07 23.88
CA GLN A 507 -9.55 22.17 23.29
C GLN A 507 -10.37 23.45 23.31
N TYR A 508 -11.65 23.39 22.91
CA TYR A 508 -12.57 24.53 23.01
C TYR A 508 -12.69 25.06 24.44
N ARG A 509 -12.88 24.18 25.44
CA ARG A 509 -12.93 24.59 26.86
C ARG A 509 -11.62 25.20 27.36
N THR A 510 -10.49 24.79 26.79
CA THR A 510 -9.17 25.33 27.16
C THR A 510 -8.96 26.70 26.54
N ILE A 511 -9.29 26.85 25.25
CA ILE A 511 -9.26 28.13 24.52
C ILE A 511 -10.18 29.15 25.20
N MET A 512 -11.42 28.76 25.52
CA MET A 512 -12.36 29.66 26.21
C MET A 512 -11.87 30.07 27.59
N ARG A 513 -11.24 29.17 28.36
CA ARG A 513 -10.64 29.53 29.66
C ARG A 513 -9.49 30.51 29.51
N GLN A 514 -8.64 30.34 28.49
CA GLN A 514 -7.52 31.26 28.22
C GLN A 514 -8.02 32.61 27.72
N ALA A 515 -9.06 32.65 26.87
CA ALA A 515 -9.65 33.88 26.37
C ALA A 515 -10.32 34.70 27.48
N ILE A 516 -11.02 34.04 28.42
CA ILE A 516 -11.69 34.71 29.55
C ILE A 516 -10.69 35.17 30.62
N GLY A 517 -9.54 34.49 30.78
CA GLY A 517 -8.49 34.88 31.73
C GLY A 517 -7.60 36.06 31.30
N CYS A 518 -7.78 36.57 30.07
CA CYS A 518 -7.06 37.71 29.51
C CYS A 518 -7.87 39.02 29.51
N VAL A 519 -9.03 39.04 30.19
CA VAL A 519 -9.81 40.25 30.50
C VAL A 519 -9.73 40.49 32.00
#